data_AF-A0A7C7EFY4-F1
#
_entry.id   AF-A0A7C7EFY4-F1
#
_cell.length_a   1.000
_cell.length_b   1.000
_cell.length_c   1.000
_cell.angle_alpha   90.00
_cell.angle_beta   90.00
_cell.angle_gamma   90.00
#
_symmetry.space_group_name_H-M   'P 1'
#
loop_
_entity.id
_entity.type
_entity.pdbx_description
1 polymer ?
#
loop_
_entity_poly.entity_id
_entity_poly.type
_entity_poly.pdbx_seq_one_letter_code
_entity_poly.pdbx_strand_id
1 'polypeptide(L)'
;MFALGCFIILKKFDIEGTFGKMLRVFFWGGISTIFWGVMYGSWFGDGLVVGAKYLFNINLPISYLWVDPLKEPITVLIVSFVMGLIHLFVGMGMKGYMLIRDGHLGDAFMDVGLWYLFIIGPILWIAGDMIIPGSPLPVIGKWLTIAAAIGLVLTQGRAKENIIKKLISGVLALYGITGYLGDVLSYSRLLALGLATGVISSVLSLIGSMGSGIAGKIMFVLVFTFGHILNFAINGLGSFVHSARLQYVEFFGKFYEGGGDSFNPFTKKTKYIKIKEEI
;
A
#
# COMPACT_ATOMS: atom_id res chain seq x y z
N MET A 1 9.73 5.58 17.07
CA MET A 1 9.54 5.06 18.45
C MET A 1 9.04 3.61 18.47
N PHE A 2 7.98 3.25 17.74
CA PHE A 2 7.44 1.89 17.69
C PHE A 2 8.41 0.81 17.16
N ALA A 3 9.15 1.10 16.08
CA ALA A 3 10.16 0.17 15.54
C ALA A 3 11.29 -0.14 16.55
N LEU A 4 11.74 0.88 17.29
CA LEU A 4 12.73 0.73 18.37
C LEU A 4 12.15 -0.06 19.55
N GLY A 5 10.87 0.14 19.89
CA GLY A 5 10.16 -0.65 20.90
C GLY A 5 10.05 -2.13 20.51
N CYS A 6 9.68 -2.43 19.26
CA CYS A 6 9.64 -3.79 18.74
C CYS A 6 11.05 -4.43 18.69
N PHE A 7 12.10 -3.67 18.37
CA PHE A 7 13.48 -4.15 18.40
C PHE A 7 13.95 -4.51 19.81
N ILE A 8 13.64 -3.68 20.81
CA ILE A 8 13.95 -3.94 22.22
C ILE A 8 13.19 -5.18 22.72
N ILE A 9 11.94 -5.36 22.32
CA ILE A 9 11.13 -6.54 22.69
C ILE A 9 11.67 -7.81 22.01
N LEU A 10 12.02 -7.76 20.72
CA LEU A 10 12.62 -8.87 19.97
C LEU A 10 14.01 -9.27 20.50
N LYS A 11 14.80 -8.32 21.02
CA LYS A 11 16.12 -8.58 21.59
C LYS A 11 16.07 -9.05 23.04
N LYS A 12 15.01 -8.69 23.78
CA LYS A 12 14.88 -8.97 25.23
C LYS A 12 13.99 -10.18 25.55
N PHE A 13 13.09 -10.57 24.65
CA PHE A 13 12.28 -11.77 24.78
C PHE A 13 12.48 -12.67 23.55
N ASP A 14 12.99 -13.88 23.78
CA ASP A 14 13.13 -14.90 22.75
C ASP A 14 11.75 -15.54 22.49
N ILE A 15 10.88 -14.79 21.81
CA ILE A 15 9.49 -15.17 21.61
C ILE A 15 9.39 -16.11 20.41
N GLU A 16 9.52 -17.41 20.66
CA GLU A 16 9.23 -18.44 19.68
C GLU A 16 7.73 -18.52 19.36
N GLY A 17 7.38 -18.58 18.07
CA GLY A 17 6.02 -18.84 17.59
C GLY A 17 5.36 -17.71 16.78
N THR A 18 4.03 -17.77 16.64
CA THR A 18 3.21 -16.85 15.83
C THR A 18 3.37 -15.38 16.25
N PHE A 19 3.54 -15.13 17.55
CA PHE A 19 3.74 -13.79 18.09
C PHE A 19 5.08 -13.17 17.66
N GLY A 20 6.15 -13.96 17.56
CA GLY A 20 7.46 -13.51 17.06
C GLY A 20 7.41 -13.13 15.58
N LYS A 21 6.66 -13.87 14.75
CA LYS A 21 6.44 -13.52 13.33
C LYS A 21 5.67 -12.21 13.19
N MET A 22 4.63 -12.00 13.99
CA MET A 22 3.85 -10.75 14.01
C MET A 22 4.71 -9.55 14.43
N LEU A 23 5.52 -9.70 15.48
CA LEU A 23 6.48 -8.68 15.91
C LEU A 23 7.49 -8.31 14.82
N ARG A 24 7.96 -9.29 14.04
CA ARG A 24 8.87 -9.04 12.90
C ARG A 24 8.19 -8.21 11.82
N VAL A 25 6.92 -8.48 11.51
CA VAL A 25 6.14 -7.67 10.56
C VAL A 25 5.98 -6.24 11.07
N PHE A 26 5.64 -6.06 12.35
CA PHE A 26 5.55 -4.74 12.97
C PHE A 26 6.89 -3.99 13.01
N PHE A 27 8.01 -4.71 13.19
CA PHE A 27 9.34 -4.12 13.15
C PHE A 27 9.67 -3.55 11.76
N TRP A 28 9.53 -4.37 10.71
CA TRP A 28 9.78 -3.91 9.34
C TRP A 28 8.79 -2.83 8.89
N GLY A 29 7.52 -2.97 9.25
CA GLY A 29 6.50 -1.93 9.03
C GLY A 29 6.88 -0.62 9.73
N GLY A 30 7.33 -0.70 10.98
CA GLY A 30 7.76 0.47 11.74
C GLY A 30 8.98 1.19 11.16
N ILE A 31 9.93 0.47 10.57
CA ILE A 31 11.06 1.08 9.84
C ILE A 31 10.54 1.85 8.62
N SER A 32 9.65 1.26 7.83
CA SER A 32 9.02 1.91 6.68
C SER A 32 8.24 3.15 7.10
N THR A 33 7.50 3.11 8.21
CA THR A 33 6.79 4.27 8.75
C THR A 33 7.75 5.39 9.19
N ILE A 34 8.93 5.06 9.73
CA ILE A 34 9.95 6.07 10.05
C ILE A 34 10.47 6.73 8.77
N PHE A 35 10.79 5.94 7.74
CA PHE A 35 11.25 6.45 6.46
C PHE A 35 10.23 7.43 5.85
N TRP A 36 8.97 7.03 5.72
CA TRP A 36 7.93 7.90 5.18
C TRP A 36 7.62 9.09 6.11
N GLY A 37 7.71 8.92 7.43
CA GLY A 37 7.55 10.02 8.39
C GLY A 37 8.61 11.11 8.23
N VAL A 38 9.88 10.71 7.99
CA VAL A 38 10.98 11.63 7.69
C VAL A 38 10.75 12.31 6.33
N MET A 39 10.31 11.57 5.32
CA MET A 39 9.98 12.12 4.00
C MET A 39 8.90 13.20 4.07
N TYR A 40 7.83 12.97 4.84
CA TYR A 40 6.79 13.96 5.09
C TYR A 40 7.19 15.07 6.07
N GLY A 41 8.42 15.06 6.60
CA GLY A 41 8.90 16.06 7.57
C GLY A 41 8.16 16.05 8.92
N SER A 42 7.38 15.01 9.19
CA SER A 42 6.43 14.95 10.30
C SER A 42 7.05 14.20 11.48
N TRP A 43 7.62 14.96 12.40
CA TRP A 43 8.10 14.43 13.68
C TRP A 43 7.01 14.66 14.73
N PHE A 44 6.17 13.64 14.97
CA PHE A 44 4.90 13.78 15.73
C PHE A 44 3.95 14.83 15.12
N GLY A 45 3.84 14.92 13.79
CA GLY A 45 3.07 15.99 13.14
C GLY A 45 3.71 17.36 13.35
N ASP A 46 2.89 18.35 13.69
CA ASP A 46 3.34 19.68 14.14
C ASP A 46 3.68 19.73 15.64
N GLY A 47 3.52 18.60 16.33
CA GLY A 47 3.57 18.48 17.78
C GLY A 47 4.88 18.90 18.42
N LEU A 48 6.00 18.55 17.79
CA LEU A 48 7.33 18.96 18.27
C LEU A 48 7.61 20.45 18.01
N VAL A 49 7.06 21.02 16.94
CA VAL A 49 7.21 22.47 16.61
C VAL A 49 6.35 23.31 17.56
N VAL A 50 5.09 22.92 17.76
CA VAL A 50 4.15 23.58 18.68
C VAL A 50 4.59 23.38 20.13
N GLY A 51 5.05 22.18 20.49
CA GLY A 51 5.59 21.87 21.81
C GLY A 51 6.89 22.63 22.12
N ALA A 52 7.84 22.73 21.18
CA ALA A 52 9.06 23.52 21.37
C ALA A 52 8.76 25.02 21.49
N LYS A 53 7.81 25.54 20.72
CA LYS A 53 7.36 26.93 20.82
C LYS A 53 6.62 27.22 22.13
N TYR A 54 5.77 26.31 22.59
CA TYR A 54 4.91 26.51 23.76
C TYR A 54 5.61 26.18 25.10
N LEU A 55 6.47 25.15 25.14
CA LEU A 55 7.21 24.73 26.34
C LEU A 55 8.54 25.49 26.49
N PHE A 56 9.30 25.65 25.39
CA PHE A 56 10.67 26.16 25.40
C PHE A 56 10.88 27.51 24.70
N ASN A 57 9.85 28.07 24.05
CA ASN A 57 9.92 29.31 23.26
C ASN A 57 10.96 29.28 22.12
N ILE A 58 11.32 28.08 21.64
CA ILE A 58 12.27 27.85 20.55
C ILE A 58 11.48 27.53 19.29
N ASN A 59 11.67 28.34 18.24
CA ASN A 59 11.15 28.02 16.91
C ASN A 59 12.09 26.99 16.27
N LEU A 60 11.66 25.74 16.18
CA LEU A 60 12.31 24.72 15.37
C LEU A 60 11.65 24.73 13.98
N PRO A 61 12.28 25.31 12.94
CA PRO A 61 11.81 25.15 11.58
C PRO A 61 12.22 23.75 11.11
N ILE A 62 11.39 22.74 11.40
CA ILE A 62 11.56 21.44 10.76
C ILE A 62 11.13 21.63 9.30
N SER A 63 12.10 21.61 8.40
CA SER A 63 11.86 21.72 6.96
C SER A 63 11.28 20.41 6.46
N TYR A 64 10.12 20.47 5.78
CA TYR A 64 9.53 19.33 5.10
C TYR A 64 10.47 18.90 3.96
N LEU A 65 10.92 17.64 3.98
CA LEU A 65 11.93 17.14 3.02
C LEU A 65 11.35 16.77 1.66
N TRP A 66 10.05 16.47 1.56
CA TRP A 66 9.43 16.04 0.31
C TRP A 66 8.14 16.79 -0.02
N VAL A 67 7.04 16.53 0.69
CA VAL A 67 5.73 17.14 0.42
C VAL A 67 4.95 17.20 1.74
N ASP A 68 4.27 18.31 2.00
CA ASP A 68 3.27 18.40 3.06
C ASP A 68 1.95 17.80 2.52
N PRO A 69 1.53 16.62 3.02
CA PRO A 69 0.31 15.97 2.52
C PRO A 69 -0.92 16.89 2.63
N LEU A 70 -0.95 17.80 3.61
CA LEU A 70 -2.07 18.71 3.83
C LEU A 70 -2.13 19.84 2.80
N LYS A 71 -1.00 20.23 2.21
CA LYS A 71 -0.92 21.30 1.21
C LYS A 71 -1.03 20.77 -0.21
N GLU A 72 -0.49 19.58 -0.46
CA GLU A 72 -0.48 18.96 -1.79
C GLU A 72 -1.01 17.52 -1.77
N PRO A 73 -2.31 17.31 -1.46
CA PRO A 73 -2.90 15.98 -1.39
C PRO A 73 -2.91 15.27 -2.76
N ILE A 74 -2.92 16.03 -3.86
CA ILE A 74 -2.91 15.50 -5.23
C ILE A 74 -1.59 14.77 -5.52
N THR A 75 -0.45 15.31 -5.08
CA THR A 75 0.87 14.70 -5.29
C THR A 75 0.95 13.34 -4.59
N VAL A 76 0.48 13.28 -3.34
CA VAL A 76 0.44 12.03 -2.56
C VAL A 76 -0.57 11.03 -3.13
N LEU A 77 -1.68 11.51 -3.73
CA LEU A 77 -2.62 10.65 -4.46
C LEU A 77 -1.97 9.98 -5.67
N ILE A 78 -1.25 10.76 -6.50
CA ILE A 78 -0.56 10.25 -7.69
C ILE A 78 0.47 9.19 -7.29
N VAL A 79 1.26 9.44 -6.25
CA VAL A 79 2.22 8.46 -5.70
C VAL A 79 1.50 7.19 -5.27
N SER A 80 0.37 7.31 -4.59
CA SER A 80 -0.42 6.16 -4.13
C SER A 80 -0.92 5.33 -5.31
N PHE A 81 -1.39 5.98 -6.38
CA PHE A 81 -1.80 5.29 -7.62
C PHE A 81 -0.64 4.65 -8.36
N VAL A 82 0.54 5.29 -8.42
CA VAL A 82 1.75 4.68 -9.00
C VAL A 82 2.15 3.43 -8.22
N MET A 83 2.12 3.48 -6.90
CA MET A 83 2.37 2.30 -6.06
C MET A 83 1.34 1.19 -6.30
N GLY A 84 0.05 1.54 -6.44
CA GLY A 84 -1.00 0.59 -6.77
C GLY A 84 -0.81 -0.05 -8.14
N LEU A 85 -0.39 0.74 -9.13
CA LEU A 85 -0.08 0.27 -10.47
C LEU A 85 1.11 -0.69 -10.49
N ILE A 86 2.20 -0.36 -9.77
CA ILE A 86 3.35 -1.26 -9.61
C ILE A 86 2.90 -2.57 -8.98
N HIS A 87 2.08 -2.51 -7.92
CA HIS A 87 1.60 -3.71 -7.23
C HIS A 87 0.71 -4.58 -8.14
N LEU A 88 -0.17 -3.95 -8.92
CA LEU A 88 -1.00 -4.61 -9.93
C LEU A 88 -0.14 -5.30 -10.99
N PHE A 89 0.88 -4.62 -11.52
CA PHE A 89 1.82 -5.22 -12.46
C PHE A 89 2.53 -6.44 -11.86
N VAL A 90 3.08 -6.32 -10.64
CA VAL A 90 3.71 -7.47 -9.97
C VAL A 90 2.73 -8.65 -9.83
N GLY A 91 1.48 -8.40 -9.44
CA GLY A 91 0.45 -9.43 -9.32
C GLY A 91 0.17 -10.14 -10.65
N MET A 92 0.00 -9.39 -11.73
CA MET A 92 -0.18 -9.95 -13.08
C MET A 92 1.09 -10.66 -13.58
N GLY A 93 2.28 -10.16 -13.22
CA GLY A 93 3.56 -10.77 -13.56
C GLY A 93 3.71 -12.15 -12.93
N MET A 94 3.29 -12.33 -11.69
CA MET A 94 3.28 -13.64 -11.05
C MET A 94 2.28 -14.61 -11.69
N LYS A 95 1.10 -14.13 -12.09
CA LYS A 95 0.15 -14.93 -12.90
C LYS A 95 0.79 -15.36 -14.22
N GLY A 96 1.50 -14.45 -14.89
CA GLY A 96 2.25 -14.74 -16.11
C GLY A 96 3.34 -15.80 -15.89
N TYR A 97 4.09 -15.69 -14.80
CA TYR A 97 5.10 -16.68 -14.42
C TYR A 97 4.49 -18.07 -14.19
N MET A 98 3.34 -18.16 -13.53
CA MET A 98 2.62 -19.43 -13.33
C MET A 98 2.20 -20.05 -14.67
N LEU A 99 1.59 -19.28 -15.56
CA LEU A 99 1.16 -19.76 -16.89
C LEU A 99 2.34 -20.22 -17.77
N ILE A 100 3.49 -19.55 -17.67
CA ILE A 100 4.72 -19.93 -18.36
C ILE A 100 5.27 -21.25 -17.81
N ARG A 101 5.29 -21.40 -16.48
CA ARG A 101 5.72 -22.63 -15.81
C ARG A 101 4.82 -23.82 -16.16
N ASP A 102 3.52 -23.57 -16.28
CA ASP A 102 2.51 -24.60 -16.54
C ASP A 102 2.39 -24.94 -18.06
N GLY A 103 3.25 -24.36 -18.91
CA GLY A 103 3.41 -24.74 -20.33
C GLY A 103 2.49 -24.00 -21.32
N HIS A 104 1.65 -23.09 -20.86
CA HIS A 104 0.68 -22.34 -21.67
C HIS A 104 1.22 -20.97 -22.10
N LEU A 105 2.33 -20.96 -22.86
CA LEU A 105 3.03 -19.74 -23.29
C LEU A 105 2.16 -18.78 -24.12
N GLY A 106 1.28 -19.32 -24.97
CA GLY A 106 0.37 -18.51 -25.79
C GLY A 106 -0.68 -17.77 -24.95
N ASP A 107 -1.12 -18.36 -23.84
CA ASP A 107 -2.10 -17.77 -22.94
C ASP A 107 -1.44 -16.75 -22.02
N ALA A 108 -0.20 -16.96 -21.60
CA ALA A 108 0.58 -15.95 -20.88
C ALA A 108 0.77 -14.66 -21.71
N PHE A 109 1.12 -14.75 -22.99
CA PHE A 109 1.32 -13.55 -23.81
C PHE A 109 0.01 -12.81 -24.13
N MET A 110 -1.06 -13.53 -24.46
CA MET A 110 -2.34 -12.91 -24.79
C MET A 110 -3.14 -12.45 -23.57
N ASP A 111 -3.02 -13.10 -22.41
CA ASP A 111 -3.82 -12.75 -21.23
C ASP A 111 -3.04 -11.88 -20.24
N VAL A 112 -1.71 -11.94 -20.21
CA VAL A 112 -0.90 -11.03 -19.39
C VAL A 112 -0.32 -9.92 -20.25
N GLY A 113 0.32 -10.25 -21.38
CA GLY A 113 0.94 -9.26 -22.27
C GLY A 113 -0.06 -8.23 -22.83
N LEU A 114 -1.23 -8.66 -23.32
CA LEU A 114 -2.23 -7.71 -23.84
C LEU A 114 -2.85 -6.84 -22.74
N TRP A 115 -3.04 -7.38 -21.52
CA TRP A 115 -3.49 -6.57 -20.38
C TRP A 115 -2.45 -5.55 -19.92
N TYR A 116 -1.17 -5.90 -19.94
CA TYR A 116 -0.07 -4.97 -19.71
C TYR A 116 -0.09 -3.82 -20.74
N LEU A 117 -0.18 -4.13 -22.04
CA LEU A 117 -0.24 -3.12 -23.10
C LEU A 117 -1.50 -2.25 -22.98
N PHE A 118 -2.63 -2.85 -22.61
CA PHE A 118 -3.91 -2.17 -22.44
C PHE A 118 -3.97 -1.24 -21.21
N ILE A 119 -3.23 -1.55 -20.13
CA ILE A 119 -3.14 -0.67 -18.95
C ILE A 119 -2.11 0.44 -19.18
N ILE A 120 -0.98 0.13 -19.82
CA ILE A 120 0.07 1.12 -20.14
C ILE A 120 -0.41 2.14 -21.18
N GLY A 121 -1.24 1.72 -22.14
CA GLY A 121 -1.75 2.58 -23.22
C GLY A 121 -2.47 3.85 -22.73
N PRO A 122 -3.51 3.76 -21.88
CA PRO A 122 -4.21 4.91 -21.31
C PRO A 122 -3.30 5.80 -20.45
N ILE A 123 -2.35 5.21 -19.74
CA ILE A 123 -1.38 5.97 -18.93
C ILE A 123 -0.48 6.81 -19.83
N LEU A 124 0.06 6.23 -20.90
CA LEU A 124 0.84 6.97 -21.90
C LEU A 124 0.00 8.00 -22.65
N TRP A 125 -1.28 7.74 -22.85
CA TRP A 125 -2.18 8.69 -23.49
C TRP A 125 -2.49 9.91 -22.62
N ILE A 126 -2.79 9.70 -21.34
CA ILE A 126 -3.19 10.77 -20.40
C ILE A 126 -1.97 11.47 -19.80
N ALA A 127 -0.94 10.71 -19.40
CA ALA A 127 0.24 11.22 -18.71
C ALA A 127 1.47 11.41 -19.63
N GLY A 128 1.40 11.00 -20.90
CA GLY A 128 2.55 11.11 -21.82
C GLY A 128 3.04 12.55 -22.01
N ASP A 129 2.12 13.52 -22.03
CA ASP A 129 2.44 14.94 -22.15
C ASP A 129 3.06 15.51 -20.85
N MET A 130 2.72 14.91 -19.70
CA MET A 130 3.29 15.27 -18.39
C MET A 130 4.71 14.71 -18.21
N ILE A 131 5.06 13.62 -18.90
CA ILE A 131 6.38 12.96 -18.79
C ILE A 131 7.38 13.60 -19.75
N ILE A 132 7.02 13.81 -21.02
CA ILE A 132 7.86 14.51 -22.02
C ILE A 132 6.96 15.44 -22.85
N PRO A 133 6.96 16.75 -22.56
CA PRO A 133 6.20 17.73 -23.33
C PRO A 133 6.64 17.74 -24.80
N GLY A 134 5.68 17.65 -25.73
CA GLY A 134 5.94 17.70 -27.18
C GLY A 134 6.37 16.38 -27.84
N SER A 135 6.35 15.27 -27.10
CA SER A 135 6.65 13.94 -27.66
C SER A 135 5.44 13.29 -28.33
N PRO A 136 5.63 12.35 -29.28
CA PRO A 136 4.54 11.56 -29.85
C PRO A 136 3.97 10.48 -28.89
N LEU A 137 4.38 10.48 -27.62
CA LEU A 137 3.96 9.50 -26.60
C LEU A 137 2.43 9.40 -26.45
N PRO A 138 1.66 10.50 -26.42
CA PRO A 138 0.20 10.42 -26.32
C PRO A 138 -0.46 9.77 -27.55
N VAL A 139 0.11 10.02 -28.74
CA VAL A 139 -0.39 9.43 -30.00
C VAL A 139 -0.09 7.93 -30.04
N ILE A 140 1.12 7.53 -29.63
CA ILE A 140 1.51 6.13 -29.49
C ILE A 140 0.61 5.44 -28.46
N GLY A 141 0.35 6.07 -27.31
CA GLY A 141 -0.54 5.55 -26.27
C GLY A 141 -1.96 5.30 -26.76
N LYS A 142 -2.52 6.22 -27.55
CA LYS A 142 -3.86 6.05 -28.16
C LYS A 142 -3.91 4.83 -29.08
N TRP A 143 -2.98 4.71 -30.02
CA TRP A 143 -2.95 3.57 -30.95
C TRP A 143 -2.65 2.24 -30.25
N LEU A 144 -1.78 2.25 -29.25
CA LEU A 144 -1.47 1.09 -28.42
C LEU A 144 -2.71 0.60 -27.66
N THR A 145 -3.48 1.52 -27.08
CA THR A 145 -4.71 1.18 -26.35
C THR A 145 -5.74 0.55 -27.28
N ILE A 146 -5.92 1.10 -28.47
CA ILE A 146 -6.87 0.57 -29.48
C ILE A 146 -6.41 -0.82 -29.96
N ALA A 147 -5.12 -0.98 -30.27
CA ALA A 147 -4.57 -2.26 -30.69
C ALA A 147 -4.67 -3.33 -29.59
N ALA A 148 -4.39 -2.97 -28.33
CA ALA A 148 -4.50 -3.86 -27.20
C ALA A 148 -5.97 -4.23 -26.88
N ALA A 149 -6.91 -3.28 -27.03
CA ALA A 149 -8.34 -3.54 -26.88
C ALA A 149 -8.85 -4.53 -27.93
N ILE A 150 -8.47 -4.31 -29.20
CA ILE A 150 -8.81 -5.21 -30.31
C ILE A 150 -8.18 -6.59 -30.08
N GLY A 151 -6.91 -6.62 -29.65
CA GLY A 151 -6.21 -7.83 -29.25
C GLY A 151 -7.00 -8.60 -28.19
N LEU A 152 -7.34 -7.97 -27.06
CA LEU A 152 -8.10 -8.60 -25.98
C LEU A 152 -9.45 -9.15 -26.46
N VAL A 153 -10.17 -8.40 -27.28
CA VAL A 153 -11.48 -8.85 -27.80
C VAL A 153 -11.35 -10.07 -28.70
N LEU A 154 -10.30 -10.14 -29.52
CA LEU A 154 -10.07 -11.26 -30.45
C LEU A 154 -9.52 -12.51 -29.75
N THR A 155 -8.80 -12.35 -28.65
CA THR A 155 -8.02 -13.41 -28.00
C THR A 155 -8.74 -14.04 -26.82
N GLN A 156 -9.62 -13.31 -26.13
CA GLN A 156 -10.30 -13.78 -24.91
C GLN A 156 -11.47 -14.75 -25.16
N GLY A 157 -11.93 -14.93 -26.40
CA GLY A 157 -13.02 -15.87 -26.72
C GLY A 157 -12.57 -17.17 -27.40
N ARG A 158 -11.33 -17.63 -27.16
CA ARG A 158 -10.75 -18.85 -27.76
C ARG A 158 -11.45 -20.16 -27.36
N ALA A 159 -12.14 -20.19 -26.22
CA ALA A 159 -12.79 -21.41 -25.69
C ALA A 159 -14.26 -21.62 -26.13
N LYS A 160 -14.82 -20.78 -27.03
CA LYS A 160 -16.23 -20.87 -27.44
C LYS A 160 -16.39 -20.95 -28.96
N GLU A 161 -17.19 -21.91 -29.42
CA GLU A 161 -17.34 -22.27 -30.84
C GLU A 161 -18.05 -21.21 -31.72
N ASN A 162 -18.84 -20.31 -31.15
CA ASN A 162 -19.58 -19.29 -31.92
C ASN A 162 -18.86 -17.93 -31.94
N ILE A 163 -18.64 -17.37 -33.13
CA ILE A 163 -18.07 -16.02 -33.37
C ILE A 163 -18.74 -14.92 -32.53
N ILE A 164 -20.07 -15.00 -32.37
CA ILE A 164 -20.84 -14.04 -31.55
C ILE A 164 -20.54 -14.22 -30.06
N LYS A 165 -20.44 -15.47 -29.56
CA LYS A 165 -20.07 -15.74 -28.16
C LYS A 165 -18.60 -15.39 -27.90
N LYS A 166 -17.73 -15.48 -28.91
CA LYS A 166 -16.32 -15.05 -28.88
C LYS A 166 -16.21 -13.52 -28.75
N LEU A 167 -16.97 -12.77 -29.54
CA LEU A 167 -17.02 -11.30 -29.42
C LEU A 167 -17.63 -10.84 -28.09
N ILE A 168 -18.73 -11.47 -27.64
CA ILE A 168 -19.36 -11.13 -26.35
C ILE A 168 -18.41 -11.41 -25.19
N SER A 169 -17.70 -12.55 -25.20
CA SER A 169 -16.70 -12.85 -24.16
C SER A 169 -15.49 -11.91 -24.21
N GLY A 170 -15.07 -11.48 -25.41
CA GLY A 170 -14.05 -10.44 -25.58
C GLY A 170 -14.46 -9.08 -24.99
N VAL A 171 -15.69 -8.63 -25.24
CA VAL A 171 -16.22 -7.40 -24.62
C VAL A 171 -16.40 -7.56 -23.11
N LEU A 172 -16.82 -8.74 -22.64
CA LEU A 172 -16.94 -9.03 -21.21
C LEU A 172 -15.57 -9.10 -20.52
N ALA A 173 -14.53 -9.55 -21.21
CA ALA A 173 -13.16 -9.47 -20.72
C ALA A 173 -12.72 -8.00 -20.56
N LEU A 174 -13.08 -7.11 -21.51
CA LEU A 174 -12.84 -5.67 -21.32
C LEU A 174 -13.54 -5.11 -20.08
N TYR A 175 -14.69 -5.65 -19.66
CA TYR A 175 -15.32 -5.25 -18.40
C TYR A 175 -14.42 -5.52 -17.18
N GLY A 176 -13.48 -6.47 -17.27
CA GLY A 176 -12.43 -6.69 -16.26
C GLY A 176 -11.57 -5.45 -15.98
N ILE A 177 -11.54 -4.46 -16.88
CA ILE A 177 -10.86 -3.18 -16.66
C ILE A 177 -11.44 -2.45 -15.45
N THR A 178 -12.74 -2.58 -15.21
CA THR A 178 -13.41 -1.94 -14.07
C THR A 178 -12.87 -2.47 -12.75
N GLY A 179 -12.54 -3.77 -12.70
CA GLY A 179 -11.87 -4.40 -11.57
C GLY A 179 -10.46 -3.84 -11.37
N TYR A 180 -9.63 -3.81 -12.41
CA TYR A 180 -8.27 -3.25 -12.33
C TYR A 180 -8.26 -1.76 -11.97
N LEU A 181 -9.17 -0.96 -12.52
CA LEU A 181 -9.34 0.44 -12.15
C LEU A 181 -9.80 0.56 -10.70
N GLY A 182 -10.73 -0.28 -10.24
CA GLY A 182 -11.14 -0.35 -8.84
C GLY A 182 -9.97 -0.69 -7.90
N ASP A 183 -9.07 -1.57 -8.33
CA ASP A 183 -7.87 -1.96 -7.59
C ASP A 183 -6.83 -0.82 -7.55
N VAL A 184 -6.69 0.01 -8.59
CA VAL A 184 -5.81 1.18 -8.53
C VAL A 184 -6.44 2.29 -7.68
N LEU A 185 -7.73 2.57 -7.89
CA LEU A 185 -8.49 3.59 -7.15
C LEU A 185 -8.55 3.27 -5.65
N SER A 186 -8.55 1.99 -5.29
CA SER A 186 -8.39 1.51 -3.92
C SER A 186 -7.22 2.16 -3.17
N TYR A 187 -6.09 2.41 -3.85
CA TYR A 187 -4.88 2.95 -3.21
C TYR A 187 -5.04 4.40 -2.74
N SER A 188 -6.10 5.10 -3.17
CA SER A 188 -6.49 6.40 -2.57
C SER A 188 -6.67 6.31 -1.05
N ARG A 189 -6.95 5.12 -0.52
CA ARG A 189 -7.02 4.86 0.92
C ARG A 189 -5.68 5.08 1.63
N LEU A 190 -4.53 4.90 0.96
CA LEU A 190 -3.21 5.23 1.53
C LEU A 190 -3.07 6.72 1.81
N LEU A 191 -3.47 7.56 0.85
CA LEU A 191 -3.58 9.00 1.01
C LEU A 191 -4.54 9.34 2.16
N ALA A 192 -5.76 8.78 2.14
CA ALA A 192 -6.78 9.11 3.13
C ALA A 192 -6.30 8.82 4.56
N LEU A 193 -5.61 7.69 4.77
CA LEU A 193 -5.04 7.35 6.06
C LEU A 193 -3.91 8.32 6.46
N GLY A 194 -2.99 8.63 5.55
CA GLY A 194 -1.88 9.57 5.83
C GLY A 194 -2.36 10.98 6.15
N LEU A 195 -3.33 11.49 5.39
CA LEU A 195 -3.99 12.79 5.65
C LEU A 195 -4.70 12.79 6.99
N ALA A 196 -5.51 11.76 7.28
CA ALA A 196 -6.24 11.67 8.54
C ALA A 196 -5.30 11.69 9.74
N THR A 197 -4.20 10.93 9.69
CA THR A 197 -3.18 10.95 10.75
C THR A 197 -2.58 12.35 10.95
N GLY A 198 -2.26 13.04 9.85
CA GLY A 198 -1.71 14.39 9.86
C GLY A 198 -2.67 15.40 10.48
N VAL A 199 -3.93 15.42 10.00
CA VAL A 199 -4.99 16.30 10.51
C VAL A 199 -5.24 16.06 12.00
N ILE A 200 -5.39 14.81 12.43
CA ILE A 200 -5.59 14.47 13.86
C ILE A 200 -4.41 14.98 14.68
N SER A 201 -3.18 14.81 14.20
CA SER A 201 -1.98 15.28 14.89
C SER A 201 -1.95 16.80 15.04
N SER A 202 -2.29 17.54 13.98
CA SER A 202 -2.33 19.01 14.00
C SER A 202 -3.45 19.53 14.92
N VAL A 203 -4.63 18.91 14.90
CA VAL A 203 -5.76 19.28 15.78
C VAL A 203 -5.43 19.04 17.25
N LEU A 204 -4.83 17.90 17.59
CA LEU A 204 -4.41 17.60 18.97
C LEU A 204 -3.35 18.59 19.47
N SER A 205 -2.41 18.95 18.60
CA SER A 205 -1.37 19.95 18.90
C SER A 205 -1.97 21.34 19.11
N LEU A 206 -2.96 21.72 18.28
CA LEU A 206 -3.70 22.97 18.40
C LEU A 206 -4.45 23.04 19.73
N ILE A 207 -5.29 22.05 20.05
CA ILE A 207 -6.06 21.99 21.29
C ILE A 207 -5.14 22.06 22.51
N GLY A 208 -4.03 21.32 22.50
CA GLY A 208 -3.04 21.38 23.57
C GLY A 208 -2.49 22.78 23.77
N SER A 209 -2.24 23.52 22.68
CA SER A 209 -1.60 24.85 22.71
C SER A 209 -2.52 26.01 23.09
N MET A 210 -3.84 25.78 23.17
CA MET A 210 -4.84 26.81 23.51
C MET A 210 -4.86 27.16 25.01
N GLY A 211 -4.22 26.35 25.87
CA GLY A 211 -4.06 26.69 27.28
C GLY A 211 -3.19 27.95 27.46
N SER A 212 -3.28 28.60 28.63
CA SER A 212 -2.34 29.69 29.00
C SER A 212 -1.76 29.46 30.39
N GLY A 213 -0.56 30.00 30.64
CA GLY A 213 0.15 29.86 31.91
C GLY A 213 0.70 28.45 32.20
N ILE A 214 1.10 28.21 33.46
CA ILE A 214 1.61 26.90 33.91
C ILE A 214 0.53 25.80 33.81
N ALA A 215 -0.73 26.14 34.09
CA ALA A 215 -1.85 25.22 33.93
C ALA A 215 -2.02 24.80 32.45
N GLY A 216 -1.86 25.74 31.51
CA GLY A 216 -1.85 25.45 30.07
C GLY A 216 -0.71 24.53 29.64
N LYS A 217 0.50 24.69 30.20
CA LYS A 217 1.64 23.78 29.93
C LYS A 217 1.40 22.36 30.42
N ILE A 218 0.81 22.19 31.60
CA ILE A 218 0.47 20.86 32.13
C ILE A 218 -0.62 20.21 31.26
N MET A 219 -1.64 20.97 30.88
CA MET A 219 -2.72 20.52 30.00
C MET A 219 -2.20 20.15 28.60
N PHE A 220 -1.29 20.95 28.03
CA PHE A 220 -0.62 20.65 26.77
C PHE A 220 0.05 19.28 26.83
N VAL A 221 0.90 19.03 27.83
CA VAL A 221 1.63 17.75 27.96
C VAL A 221 0.68 16.57 28.10
N LEU A 222 -0.41 16.71 28.86
CA LEU A 222 -1.40 15.66 29.06
C LEU A 222 -2.18 15.36 27.78
N VAL A 223 -2.74 16.38 27.13
CA VAL A 223 -3.50 16.25 25.87
C VAL A 223 -2.60 15.75 24.74
N PHE A 224 -1.37 16.25 24.68
CA PHE A 224 -0.37 15.82 23.72
C PHE A 224 -0.05 14.33 23.88
N THR A 225 0.31 13.91 25.10
CA THR A 225 0.68 12.51 25.36
C THR A 225 -0.50 11.58 25.09
N PHE A 226 -1.67 11.87 25.64
CA PHE A 226 -2.86 11.03 25.46
C PHE A 226 -3.34 11.01 24.00
N GLY A 227 -3.41 12.18 23.37
CA GLY A 227 -3.82 12.33 21.99
C GLY A 227 -2.90 11.59 21.03
N HIS A 228 -1.58 11.70 21.20
CA HIS A 228 -0.63 10.98 20.35
C HIS A 228 -0.64 9.47 20.57
N ILE A 229 -0.88 8.99 21.79
CA ILE A 229 -1.07 7.55 22.05
C ILE A 229 -2.32 7.04 21.32
N LEU A 230 -3.44 7.76 21.40
CA LEU A 230 -4.67 7.39 20.71
C LEU A 230 -4.49 7.43 19.18
N ASN A 231 -3.86 8.49 18.68
CA ASN A 231 -3.55 8.64 17.26
C ASN A 231 -2.68 7.47 16.78
N PHE A 232 -1.67 7.07 17.56
CA PHE A 232 -0.84 5.93 17.24
C PHE A 232 -1.62 4.62 17.19
N ALA A 233 -2.52 4.37 18.15
CA ALA A 233 -3.34 3.16 18.20
C ALA A 233 -4.29 3.04 17.00
N ILE A 234 -5.03 4.11 16.69
CA ILE A 234 -6.01 4.13 15.59
C ILE A 234 -5.32 3.96 14.24
N ASN A 235 -4.23 4.70 13.99
CA ASN A 235 -3.51 4.60 12.72
C ASN A 235 -2.75 3.28 12.59
N GLY A 236 -2.25 2.72 13.70
CA GLY A 236 -1.64 1.40 13.71
C GLY A 236 -2.63 0.31 13.28
N LEU A 237 -3.83 0.28 13.87
CA LEU A 237 -4.88 -0.66 13.46
C LEU A 237 -5.38 -0.39 12.04
N GLY A 238 -5.65 0.88 11.70
CA GLY A 238 -6.15 1.28 10.39
C GLY A 238 -5.19 0.91 9.25
N SER A 239 -3.90 1.24 9.42
CA SER A 239 -2.86 0.87 8.43
C SER A 239 -2.70 -0.64 8.29
N PHE A 240 -2.76 -1.39 9.39
CA PHE A 240 -2.64 -2.84 9.36
C PHE A 240 -3.79 -3.51 8.60
N VAL A 241 -5.04 -3.20 8.95
CA VAL A 241 -6.23 -3.80 8.31
C VAL A 241 -6.31 -3.38 6.84
N HIS A 242 -6.03 -2.11 6.55
CA HIS A 242 -6.08 -1.62 5.18
C HIS A 242 -4.98 -2.24 4.31
N SER A 243 -3.75 -2.35 4.82
CA SER A 243 -2.65 -3.04 4.11
C SER A 243 -2.96 -4.52 3.90
N ALA A 244 -3.55 -5.19 4.90
CA ALA A 244 -4.01 -6.57 4.76
C ALA A 244 -5.04 -6.69 3.65
N ARG A 245 -5.99 -5.75 3.52
CA ARG A 245 -6.95 -5.74 2.41
C ARG A 245 -6.26 -5.65 1.05
N LEU A 246 -5.29 -4.75 0.90
CA LEU A 246 -4.53 -4.60 -0.36
C LEU A 246 -3.84 -5.93 -0.72
N GLN A 247 -3.29 -6.65 0.26
CA GLN A 247 -2.65 -7.95 0.04
C GLN A 247 -3.67 -9.07 -0.29
N TYR A 248 -4.73 -9.19 0.51
CA TYR A 248 -5.66 -10.31 0.40
C TYR A 248 -6.63 -10.21 -0.77
N VAL A 249 -7.16 -9.02 -1.02
CA VAL A 249 -8.21 -8.83 -2.02
C VAL A 249 -7.60 -8.43 -3.35
N GLU A 250 -6.64 -7.51 -3.33
CA GLU A 250 -6.17 -6.85 -4.55
C GLU A 250 -4.94 -7.54 -5.15
N PHE A 251 -4.05 -8.09 -4.31
CA PHE A 251 -2.88 -8.83 -4.78
C PHE A 251 -3.15 -10.33 -4.98
N PHE A 252 -3.55 -11.06 -3.93
CA PHE A 252 -3.80 -12.51 -4.05
C PHE A 252 -4.91 -12.83 -5.05
N GLY A 253 -5.91 -11.96 -5.20
CA GLY A 253 -6.98 -12.13 -6.19
C GLY A 253 -6.50 -12.19 -7.65
N LYS A 254 -5.25 -11.83 -7.96
CA LYS A 254 -4.72 -11.81 -9.34
C LYS A 254 -4.05 -13.10 -9.78
N PHE A 255 -3.50 -13.88 -8.86
CA PHE A 255 -2.68 -15.06 -9.20
C PHE A 255 -2.98 -16.27 -8.31
N TYR A 256 -3.64 -16.08 -7.18
CA TYR A 256 -3.86 -17.17 -6.24
C TYR A 256 -5.06 -18.01 -6.68
N GLU A 257 -4.78 -19.23 -7.13
CA GLU A 257 -5.80 -20.26 -7.34
C GLU A 257 -5.96 -21.10 -6.07
N GLY A 258 -7.18 -21.16 -5.54
CA GLY A 258 -7.50 -21.97 -4.37
C GLY A 258 -7.62 -23.46 -4.70
N GLY A 259 -7.68 -24.30 -3.67
CA GLY A 259 -8.00 -25.73 -3.81
C GLY A 259 -6.81 -26.70 -3.75
N GLY A 260 -5.61 -26.21 -3.42
CA GLY A 260 -4.47 -27.09 -3.13
C GLY A 260 -4.62 -27.81 -1.78
N ASP A 261 -4.15 -29.05 -1.71
CA ASP A 261 -4.09 -29.81 -0.46
C ASP A 261 -3.00 -29.25 0.47
N SER A 262 -3.38 -28.97 1.70
CA SER A 262 -2.44 -28.49 2.72
C SER A 262 -1.43 -29.59 3.04
N PHE A 263 -0.13 -29.28 2.91
CA PHE A 263 0.92 -30.19 3.31
C PHE A 263 0.85 -30.46 4.81
N ASN A 264 0.44 -31.68 5.18
CA ASN A 264 0.40 -32.14 6.56
C ASN A 264 1.62 -33.03 6.83
N PRO A 265 2.76 -32.48 7.30
CA PRO A 265 3.95 -33.29 7.55
C PRO A 265 3.68 -34.33 8.63
N PHE A 266 4.31 -35.49 8.50
CA PHE A 266 4.36 -36.49 9.57
C PHE A 266 5.31 -36.00 10.68
N THR A 267 4.84 -35.05 11.49
CA THR A 267 5.57 -34.49 12.62
C THR A 267 4.75 -34.62 13.90
N LYS A 268 5.41 -34.97 15.02
CA LYS A 268 4.77 -35.00 16.33
C LYS A 268 4.36 -33.56 16.70
N LYS A 269 3.07 -33.30 16.88
CA LYS A 269 2.54 -31.99 17.29
C LYS A 269 2.88 -31.72 18.77
N THR A 270 4.12 -31.38 19.09
CA THR A 270 4.57 -31.01 20.45
C THR A 270 4.29 -29.55 20.76
N LYS A 271 3.04 -29.09 20.57
CA LYS A 271 2.64 -27.71 20.89
C LYS A 271 2.75 -27.38 22.40
N TYR A 272 2.81 -28.39 23.25
CA TYR A 272 2.81 -28.25 24.72
C TYR A 272 3.97 -28.99 25.42
N ILE A 273 4.93 -29.56 24.69
CA ILE A 273 6.01 -30.36 25.30
C ILE A 273 7.35 -29.77 24.86
N LYS A 274 8.00 -29.02 25.76
CA LYS A 274 9.43 -28.74 25.66
C LYS A 274 10.16 -29.99 26.14
N ILE A 275 10.68 -30.79 25.21
CA ILE A 275 11.64 -31.84 25.57
C ILE A 275 12.94 -31.11 25.88
N LYS A 276 13.28 -31.04 27.17
CA LYS A 276 14.63 -30.71 27.61
C LYS A 276 15.48 -31.95 27.33
N GLU A 277 16.37 -31.88 26.35
CA GLU A 277 17.51 -32.79 26.32
C GLU A 277 18.46 -32.34 27.43
N GLU A 278 18.52 -33.12 28.51
CA GLU A 278 19.67 -33.06 29.43
C GLU A 278 20.82 -33.77 28.72
N ILE A 279 21.89 -33.01 28.50
CA ILE A 279 23.21 -33.48 28.06
C ILE A 279 23.79 -34.40 29.14
#